data_AF-M0JT20-F1
#
_entry.id   AF-M0JT20-F1
#
_cell.length_a   1.000
_cell.length_b   1.000
_cell.length_c   1.000
_cell.angle_alpha   90.00
_cell.angle_beta   90.00
_cell.angle_gamma   90.00
#
_symmetry.space_group_name_H-M   'P 1'
#
loop_
_entity.id
_entity.type
_entity.pdbx_description
1 polymer ?
#
loop_
_entity_poly.entity_id
_entity_poly.type
_entity_poly.pdbx_seq_one_letter_code
_entity_poly.pdbx_strand_id
1 'polypeptide(L)'
;MVATSGTVGTTVAFQDSAQDIQTENEALRAENEELREQLNETREDRQAAKARAEELNKQLETRNEDVDTLVSELERKEKMLNASQARLVESRKDQASMPRSEMEKRLDYLCAQPENRDRFGCQEFGPRE
;
A
#
# COMPACT_ATOMS: atom_id res chain seq x y z
N MET A 1 -53.79 -69.95 45.06
CA MET A 1 -52.59 -69.10 45.27
C MET A 1 -52.51 -68.19 44.05
N VAL A 2 -52.90 -66.92 44.20
CA VAL A 2 -53.02 -65.98 43.06
C VAL A 2 -51.63 -65.38 42.81
N ALA A 3 -51.08 -65.64 41.62
CA ALA A 3 -49.82 -65.08 41.17
C ALA A 3 -49.97 -63.56 40.98
N THR A 4 -49.39 -62.79 41.90
CA THR A 4 -49.31 -61.32 41.86
C THR A 4 -47.97 -60.82 41.31
N SER A 5 -47.28 -61.66 40.53
CA SER A 5 -45.91 -61.42 40.04
C SER A 5 -45.82 -60.51 38.79
N GLY A 6 -46.92 -59.88 38.37
CA GLY A 6 -46.99 -59.18 37.07
C GLY A 6 -46.80 -57.65 37.11
N THR A 7 -47.14 -56.99 38.20
CA THR A 7 -47.20 -55.51 38.26
C THR A 7 -45.94 -54.83 38.79
N VAL A 8 -45.14 -55.54 39.60
CA VAL A 8 -43.87 -55.01 40.12
C VAL A 8 -42.81 -54.95 39.02
N GLY A 9 -42.74 -55.97 38.15
CA GLY A 9 -41.75 -56.04 37.06
C GLY A 9 -41.94 -54.99 35.96
N THR A 10 -43.18 -54.62 35.64
CA THR A 10 -43.46 -53.58 34.62
C THR A 10 -43.15 -52.19 35.14
N THR A 11 -43.45 -51.89 36.41
CA THR A 11 -43.20 -50.57 37.01
C THR A 11 -41.70 -50.27 37.09
N VAL A 12 -40.88 -51.25 37.44
CA VAL A 12 -39.41 -51.10 37.50
C VAL A 12 -38.83 -50.86 36.10
N ALA A 13 -39.32 -51.56 35.06
CA ALA A 13 -38.88 -51.31 33.68
C ALA A 13 -39.26 -49.91 33.17
N PHE A 14 -40.45 -49.40 33.52
CA PHE A 14 -40.85 -48.02 33.18
C PHE A 14 -40.01 -46.97 33.92
N GLN A 15 -39.65 -47.23 35.18
CA GLN A 15 -38.78 -46.33 35.95
C GLN A 15 -37.38 -46.24 35.33
N ASP A 16 -36.81 -47.38 34.96
CA ASP A 16 -35.50 -47.48 34.29
C ASP A 16 -35.51 -46.71 32.94
N SER A 17 -36.53 -46.94 32.11
CA SER A 17 -36.69 -46.23 30.84
C SER A 17 -36.90 -44.71 31.00
N ALA A 18 -37.62 -44.27 32.03
CA ALA A 18 -37.79 -42.85 32.30
C ALA A 18 -36.49 -42.18 32.76
N GLN A 19 -35.66 -42.91 33.51
CA GLN A 19 -34.36 -42.45 33.97
C GLN A 19 -33.35 -42.35 32.82
N ASP A 20 -33.34 -43.33 31.91
CA ASP A 20 -32.53 -43.31 30.70
C ASP A 20 -32.91 -42.14 29.79
N ILE A 21 -34.21 -41.95 29.52
CA ILE A 21 -34.70 -40.83 28.70
C ILE A 21 -34.33 -39.49 29.33
N GLN A 22 -34.44 -39.35 30.65
CA GLN A 22 -34.06 -38.12 31.33
C GLN A 22 -32.56 -37.84 31.20
N THR A 23 -31.73 -38.87 31.39
CA THR A 23 -30.26 -38.77 31.23
C THR A 23 -29.87 -38.38 29.80
N GLU A 24 -30.49 -39.01 28.80
CA GLU A 24 -30.26 -38.68 27.40
C GLU A 24 -30.73 -37.26 27.06
N ASN A 25 -31.86 -36.80 27.63
CA ASN A 25 -32.34 -35.44 27.43
C ASN A 25 -31.38 -34.40 28.02
N GLU A 26 -30.84 -34.66 29.21
CA GLU A 26 -29.85 -33.80 29.86
C GLU A 26 -28.54 -33.74 29.04
N ALA A 27 -28.08 -34.88 28.53
CA ALA A 27 -26.92 -34.94 27.64
C ALA A 27 -27.14 -34.14 26.34
N LEU A 28 -28.28 -34.32 25.69
CA LEU A 28 -28.64 -33.58 24.46
C LEU A 28 -28.80 -32.08 24.70
N ARG A 29 -29.24 -31.65 25.89
CA ARG A 29 -29.30 -30.23 26.26
C ARG A 29 -27.90 -29.64 26.43
N ALA A 30 -27.01 -30.36 27.11
CA ALA A 30 -25.61 -29.96 27.26
C ALA A 30 -24.92 -29.83 25.89
N GLU A 31 -25.09 -30.80 25.01
CA GLU A 31 -24.55 -30.75 23.64
C GLU A 31 -25.13 -29.58 22.84
N ASN A 32 -26.43 -29.30 22.95
CA ASN A 32 -27.03 -28.14 22.30
C ASN A 32 -26.48 -26.80 22.81
N GLU A 33 -26.21 -26.69 24.11
CA GLU A 33 -25.59 -25.50 24.70
C GLU A 33 -24.17 -25.31 24.18
N GLU A 34 -23.37 -26.37 24.14
CA GLU A 34 -22.01 -26.35 23.60
C GLU A 34 -21.99 -25.96 22.11
N LEU A 35 -22.85 -26.57 21.29
CA LEU A 35 -22.95 -26.25 19.87
C LEU A 35 -23.37 -24.80 19.63
N ARG A 36 -24.22 -24.23 20.49
CA ARG A 36 -24.61 -22.81 20.42
C ARG A 36 -23.45 -21.89 20.76
N GLU A 37 -22.64 -22.25 21.73
CA GLU A 37 -21.43 -21.52 22.10
C GLU A 37 -20.41 -21.53 20.96
N GLN A 38 -20.08 -22.72 20.42
CA GLN A 38 -19.17 -22.87 19.28
C GLN A 38 -19.65 -22.10 18.04
N LEU A 39 -20.97 -22.09 17.79
CA LEU A 39 -21.54 -21.33 16.69
C LEU A 39 -21.41 -19.82 16.89
N ASN A 40 -21.56 -19.33 18.13
CA ASN A 40 -21.36 -17.92 18.43
C ASN A 40 -19.89 -17.53 18.28
N GLU A 41 -18.96 -18.33 18.81
CA GLU A 41 -17.51 -18.11 18.64
C GLU A 41 -17.13 -18.08 17.15
N THR A 42 -17.59 -19.06 16.37
CA THR A 42 -17.34 -19.11 14.92
C THR A 42 -17.90 -17.88 14.19
N ARG A 43 -19.05 -17.35 14.63
CA ARG A 43 -19.63 -16.13 14.04
C ARG A 43 -18.80 -14.90 14.35
N GLU A 44 -18.31 -14.79 15.58
CA GLU A 44 -17.43 -13.69 16.00
C GLU A 44 -16.10 -13.73 15.24
N ASP A 45 -15.49 -14.91 15.14
CA ASP A 45 -14.25 -15.11 14.37
C ASP A 45 -14.43 -14.76 12.90
N ARG A 46 -15.55 -15.18 12.30
CA ARG A 46 -15.87 -14.83 10.92
C ARG A 46 -16.04 -13.32 10.74
N GLN A 47 -16.69 -12.64 11.69
CA GLN A 47 -16.85 -11.18 11.66
C GLN A 47 -15.51 -10.47 11.79
N ALA A 48 -14.64 -10.92 12.70
CA ALA A 48 -13.29 -10.39 12.87
C ALA A 48 -12.43 -10.61 11.61
N ALA A 49 -12.49 -11.79 11.00
CA ALA A 49 -11.80 -12.10 9.75
C ALA A 49 -12.29 -11.21 8.60
N LYS A 50 -13.61 -10.98 8.50
CA LYS A 50 -14.19 -10.08 7.49
C LYS A 50 -13.71 -8.64 7.67
N ALA A 51 -13.70 -8.13 8.91
CA ALA A 51 -13.19 -6.79 9.19
C ALA A 51 -11.70 -6.64 8.83
N ARG A 52 -10.87 -7.65 9.14
CA ARG A 52 -9.45 -7.67 8.74
C ARG A 52 -9.28 -7.68 7.22
N ALA A 53 -10.10 -8.44 6.50
CA ALA A 53 -10.05 -8.49 5.04
C ALA A 53 -10.47 -7.15 4.41
N GLU A 54 -11.49 -6.48 4.95
CA GLU A 54 -11.89 -5.14 4.51
C GLU A 54 -10.80 -4.10 4.75
N GLU A 55 -10.12 -4.16 5.90
CA GLU A 55 -9.00 -3.28 6.22
C GLU A 55 -7.80 -3.52 5.29
N LEU A 56 -7.43 -4.77 5.05
CA LEU A 56 -6.36 -5.12 4.11
C LEU A 56 -6.67 -4.66 2.68
N ASN A 57 -7.93 -4.77 2.24
CA ASN A 57 -8.34 -4.29 0.92
C ASN A 57 -8.15 -2.78 0.79
N LYS A 58 -8.52 -1.99 1.82
CA LYS A 58 -8.29 -0.53 1.81
C LYS A 58 -6.80 -0.20 1.76
N GLN A 59 -5.99 -0.92 2.54
CA GLN A 59 -4.53 -0.72 2.51
C GLN A 59 -3.93 -1.04 1.15
N LEU A 60 -4.40 -2.10 0.48
CA LEU A 60 -3.97 -2.45 -0.88
C LEU A 60 -4.38 -1.37 -1.90
N GLU A 61 -5.59 -0.83 -1.79
CA GLU A 61 -6.06 0.26 -2.65
C GLU A 61 -5.16 1.49 -2.53
N THR A 62 -4.90 1.96 -1.30
CA THR A 62 -3.96 3.08 -1.06
C THR A 62 -2.56 2.78 -1.57
N ARG A 63 -2.05 1.56 -1.38
CA ARG A 63 -0.72 1.18 -1.89
C ARG A 63 -0.65 1.20 -3.41
N ASN A 64 -1.71 0.82 -4.09
CA ASN A 64 -1.75 0.88 -5.55
C ASN A 64 -1.78 2.34 -6.04
N GLU A 65 -2.57 3.21 -5.40
CA GLU A 65 -2.57 4.65 -5.69
C GLU A 65 -1.20 5.31 -5.46
N ASP A 66 -0.51 4.93 -4.39
CA ASP A 66 0.86 5.37 -4.10
C ASP A 66 1.82 4.94 -5.21
N VAL A 67 1.71 3.70 -5.70
CA VAL A 67 2.55 3.17 -6.79
C VAL A 67 2.31 3.95 -8.08
N ASP A 68 1.06 4.19 -8.47
CA ASP A 68 0.73 4.95 -9.67
C ASP A 68 1.27 6.39 -9.60
N THR A 69 1.21 7.00 -8.42
CA THR A 69 1.80 8.32 -8.15
C THR A 69 3.32 8.28 -8.32
N LEU A 70 3.99 7.28 -7.73
CA LEU A 70 5.45 7.13 -7.82
C LEU A 70 5.92 6.86 -9.25
N VAL A 71 5.18 6.07 -10.03
CA VAL A 71 5.46 5.85 -11.46
C VAL A 71 5.37 7.16 -12.22
N SER A 72 4.30 7.94 -12.00
CA SER A 72 4.11 9.24 -12.65
C SER A 72 5.22 10.24 -12.29
N GLU A 73 5.66 10.26 -11.03
CA GLU A 73 6.79 11.08 -10.59
C GLU A 73 8.11 10.64 -11.23
N LEU A 74 8.34 9.33 -11.34
CA LEU A 74 9.54 8.77 -11.94
C LEU A 74 9.62 9.13 -13.43
N GLU A 75 8.54 8.98 -14.19
CA GLU A 75 8.46 9.40 -15.59
C GLU A 75 8.74 10.89 -15.76
N ARG A 76 8.21 11.73 -14.86
CA ARG A 76 8.47 13.17 -14.87
C ARG A 76 9.95 13.47 -14.62
N LYS A 77 10.56 12.79 -13.65
CA LYS A 77 12.00 12.93 -13.34
C LYS A 77 12.87 12.49 -14.51
N GLU A 78 12.52 11.39 -15.18
CA GLU A 78 13.22 10.91 -16.36
C GLU A 78 13.18 11.93 -17.51
N LYS A 79 12.00 12.51 -17.79
CA LYS A 79 11.85 13.58 -18.78
C LYS A 79 12.73 14.80 -18.45
N MET A 80 12.75 15.22 -17.18
CA MET A 80 13.60 16.34 -16.73
C MET A 80 15.08 16.02 -16.86
N LEU A 81 15.49 14.80 -16.50
CA LEU A 81 16.87 14.36 -16.61
C LEU A 81 17.33 14.36 -18.07
N ASN A 82 16.52 13.80 -18.98
CA ASN A 82 16.81 13.77 -20.41
C ASN A 82 16.93 15.20 -20.99
N ALA A 83 16.00 16.09 -20.64
CA ALA A 83 16.06 17.49 -21.05
C ALA A 83 17.31 18.21 -20.51
N SER A 84 17.74 17.90 -19.29
CA SER A 84 18.97 18.45 -18.71
C SER A 84 20.22 17.92 -19.42
N GLN A 85 20.25 16.62 -19.72
CA GLN A 85 21.36 16.01 -20.46
C GLN A 85 21.47 16.60 -21.87
N ALA A 86 20.35 16.76 -22.57
CA ALA A 86 20.32 17.39 -23.90
C ALA A 86 20.88 18.82 -23.86
N ARG A 87 20.49 19.64 -22.86
CA ARG A 87 21.03 20.98 -22.67
C ARG A 87 22.53 20.99 -22.38
N LEU A 88 23.04 20.04 -21.60
CA LEU A 88 24.47 19.92 -21.33
C LEU A 88 25.26 19.54 -22.58
N VAL A 89 24.74 18.62 -23.40
CA VAL A 89 25.36 18.25 -24.67
C VAL A 89 25.40 19.44 -25.62
N GLU A 90 24.30 20.17 -25.74
CA GLU A 90 24.23 21.37 -26.59
C GLU A 90 25.21 22.45 -26.11
N SER A 91 25.22 22.76 -24.82
CA SER A 91 26.16 23.75 -24.26
C SER A 91 27.62 23.36 -24.47
N ARG A 92 27.96 22.07 -24.38
CA ARG A 92 29.33 21.58 -24.68
C ARG A 92 29.66 21.72 -26.15
N LYS A 93 28.70 21.43 -27.04
CA LYS A 93 28.88 21.57 -28.48
C LYS A 93 29.06 23.04 -28.87
N ASP A 94 28.26 23.94 -28.31
CA ASP A 94 28.38 25.38 -28.52
C ASP A 94 29.76 25.89 -28.08
N GLN A 95 30.23 25.47 -26.90
CA GLN A 95 31.57 25.83 -26.41
C GLN A 95 32.68 25.28 -27.30
N ALA A 96 32.56 24.03 -27.78
CA ALA A 96 33.56 23.41 -28.64
C ALA A 96 33.54 23.97 -30.09
N SER A 97 32.38 24.41 -30.57
CA SER A 97 32.19 24.92 -31.92
C SER A 97 32.53 26.40 -32.07
N MET A 98 32.65 27.15 -30.98
CA MET A 98 32.97 28.57 -31.03
C MET A 98 34.49 28.76 -31.12
N PRO A 99 35.04 29.18 -32.28
CA PRO A 99 36.46 29.43 -32.38
C PRO A 99 36.84 30.62 -31.48
N ARG A 100 38.08 30.61 -30.97
CA ARG A 100 38.61 31.67 -30.11
C ARG A 100 38.44 33.07 -30.73
N SER A 101 38.65 33.19 -32.04
CA SER A 101 38.48 34.43 -32.78
C SER A 101 37.04 34.95 -32.79
N GLU A 102 36.04 34.07 -32.66
CA GLU A 102 34.63 34.46 -32.59
C GLU A 102 34.22 34.83 -31.16
N MET A 103 34.80 34.19 -30.15
CA MET A 103 34.67 34.62 -28.76
C MET A 103 35.28 36.01 -28.54
N GLU A 104 36.47 36.28 -29.11
CA GLU A 104 37.12 37.59 -29.08
C GLU A 104 36.23 38.67 -29.73
N LYS A 105 35.70 38.41 -30.94
CA LYS A 105 34.74 39.33 -31.59
C LYS A 105 33.49 39.61 -30.74
N ARG A 106 32.97 38.58 -30.05
CA ARG A 106 31.79 38.73 -29.18
C ARG A 106 32.10 39.57 -27.95
N LEU A 107 33.29 39.40 -27.39
CA LEU A 107 33.78 40.20 -26.28
C LEU A 107 34.00 41.65 -26.71
N ASP A 108 34.62 41.89 -27.87
CA ASP A 108 34.78 43.22 -28.45
C ASP A 108 33.43 43.92 -28.65
N TYR A 109 32.44 43.20 -29.20
CA TYR A 109 31.09 43.71 -29.38
C TYR A 109 30.41 44.07 -28.04
N LEU A 110 30.55 43.22 -27.02
CA LEU A 110 29.97 43.48 -25.70
C LEU A 110 30.64 44.66 -25.01
N CYS A 111 31.97 44.81 -25.14
CA CYS A 111 32.75 45.86 -24.52
C CYS A 111 32.65 47.21 -25.24
N ALA A 112 32.20 47.22 -26.50
CA ALA A 112 31.82 48.44 -27.21
C ALA A 112 30.54 49.10 -26.67
N GLN A 113 29.72 48.37 -25.89
CA GLN A 113 28.50 48.90 -25.29
C GLN A 113 28.84 49.76 -24.07
N PRO A 114 28.29 50.99 -23.94
CA PRO A 114 28.59 51.90 -22.83
C PRO A 114 28.37 51.27 -21.46
N GLU A 115 27.37 50.40 -21.32
CA GLU A 115 26.96 49.77 -20.05
C GLU A 115 27.95 48.70 -19.56
N ASN A 116 28.82 48.21 -20.45
CA ASN A 116 29.78 47.15 -20.15
C ASN A 116 31.22 47.64 -20.09
N ARG A 117 31.48 48.87 -20.54
CA ARG A 117 32.82 49.44 -20.71
C ARG A 117 33.69 49.37 -19.45
N ASP A 118 33.06 49.63 -18.29
CA ASP A 118 33.73 49.65 -16.99
C ASP A 118 33.65 48.30 -16.24
N ARG A 119 33.09 47.25 -16.87
CA ARG A 119 33.03 45.93 -16.24
C ARG A 119 34.40 45.26 -16.29
N PHE A 120 34.73 44.54 -15.21
CA PHE A 120 35.99 43.80 -15.07
C PHE A 120 36.35 42.96 -16.31
N GLY A 121 35.36 42.28 -16.90
CA GLY A 121 35.60 41.46 -18.10
C GLY A 121 36.12 42.26 -19.31
N CYS A 122 35.69 43.51 -19.48
CA CYS A 122 36.13 44.37 -20.57
C CYS A 122 37.46 45.06 -20.29
N GLN A 123 37.77 45.34 -19.02
CA GLN A 123 39.07 45.89 -18.62
C GLN A 123 40.20 44.85 -18.74
N GLU A 124 39.92 43.60 -18.35
CA GLU A 124 40.92 42.53 -18.33
C GLU A 124 41.08 41.85 -19.70
N PHE A 125 39.97 41.62 -20.41
CA PHE A 125 39.94 40.79 -21.61
C PHE A 125 39.47 41.53 -22.87
N GLY A 126 39.00 42.78 -22.75
CA GLY A 126 38.57 43.57 -23.90
C GLY A 126 39.72 43.93 -24.85
N PRO A 127 39.40 44.54 -26.00
CA PRO A 127 40.40 44.91 -26.99
C PRO A 127 41.37 45.92 -26.39
N ARG A 128 42.66 45.59 -26.43
CA ARG A 128 43.74 46.51 -26.01
C ARG A 128 44.05 47.44 -27.18
N GLU A 129 44.04 48.75 -26.92
CA GLU A 129 44.49 49.78 -27.88
C GLU A 129 45.93 49.53 -28.37
#